data_AF-A0A2D5PSJ2-F1
#
_entry.id   AF-A0A2D5PSJ2-F1
#
_cell.length_a   1.000
_cell.length_b   1.000
_cell.length_c   1.000
_cell.angle_alpha   90.00
_cell.angle_beta   90.00
_cell.angle_gamma   90.00
#
_symmetry.space_group_name_H-M   'P 1'
#
loop_
_entity.id
_entity.type
_entity.pdbx_description
1 polymer ?
#
loop_
_entity_poly.entity_id
_entity_poly.type
_entity_poly.pdbx_seq_one_letter_code
_entity_poly.pdbx_strand_id
1 'polypeptide(L)'
;MMNRSVFSLVFLLLFTTSCSLFVDEYQVNSRKVIAYLLEDLPIPDDAAIIKYPTVLLGTGDSISGRIILESGYSPAENLIFYGTETLTTGWQLVSSKVGEEVTLVYFKNQRYATLEMKPRRTVSGFIAGDVGSDIVISVVHPDAIADQNPYDDLNYGNLPEVP
;
A
#
# COMPACT_ATOMS: atom_id res chain seq x y z
N MET A 1 27.88 -25.14 46.62
CA MET A 1 26.46 -24.71 46.65
C MET A 1 26.38 -23.34 46.00
N MET A 2 25.81 -23.25 44.80
CA MET A 2 25.63 -21.95 44.12
C MET A 2 24.45 -21.22 44.77
N ASN A 3 24.65 -19.97 45.20
CA ASN A 3 23.65 -19.21 45.94
C ASN A 3 22.36 -19.04 45.11
N ARG A 4 21.20 -19.30 45.72
CA ARG A 4 19.87 -19.18 45.08
C ARG A 4 19.64 -17.81 44.40
N SER A 5 20.22 -16.75 44.96
CA SER A 5 20.19 -15.39 44.41
C SER A 5 20.98 -15.22 43.11
N VAL A 6 22.08 -15.95 42.93
CA VAL A 6 22.90 -15.91 41.70
C VAL A 6 22.16 -16.61 40.56
N PHE A 7 21.47 -17.71 40.84
CA PHE A 7 20.66 -18.41 39.84
C PHE A 7 19.49 -17.55 39.34
N SER A 8 18.87 -16.79 40.25
CA SER A 8 17.78 -15.85 39.90
C SER A 8 18.25 -14.68 39.04
N LEU A 9 19.46 -14.18 39.27
CA LEU A 9 20.02 -13.06 38.49
C LEU A 9 20.39 -13.50 37.06
N VAL A 10 20.96 -14.71 36.92
CA VAL A 10 21.29 -15.30 35.62
C VAL A 10 20.04 -15.58 34.80
N PHE A 11 18.97 -16.06 35.42
CA PHE A 11 17.69 -16.26 34.73
C PHE A 11 17.10 -14.93 34.24
N LEU A 12 17.12 -13.87 35.04
CA LEU A 12 16.62 -12.54 34.64
C LEU A 12 17.41 -11.92 33.48
N LEU A 13 18.74 -12.12 33.44
CA LEU A 13 19.60 -11.64 32.36
C LEU A 13 19.41 -12.39 31.03
N LEU A 14 18.89 -13.63 31.06
CA LEU A 14 18.62 -14.40 29.84
C LEU A 14 17.31 -13.97 29.13
N PHE A 15 16.38 -13.30 29.83
CA PHE A 15 15.14 -12.80 29.23
C PHE A 15 15.24 -11.38 28.67
N THR A 16 16.30 -10.62 28.98
CA THR A 16 16.43 -9.22 28.55
C THR A 16 17.18 -9.03 27.22
N THR A 17 17.75 -10.09 26.64
CA THR A 17 18.55 -10.01 25.39
C THR A 17 17.79 -10.37 24.10
N SER A 18 16.45 -10.33 24.11
CA SER A 18 15.65 -10.68 22.94
C SER A 18 15.05 -9.45 22.24
N CYS A 19 15.89 -8.48 21.86
CA CYS A 19 15.53 -7.52 20.80
C CYS A 19 16.14 -7.99 19.49
N SER A 20 15.54 -9.01 18.89
CA SER A 20 15.82 -9.34 17.49
C SER A 20 15.19 -8.26 16.61
N LEU A 21 16.03 -7.38 16.05
CA LEU A 21 15.70 -6.52 14.92
C LEU A 21 15.46 -7.42 13.70
N PHE A 22 14.25 -7.97 13.59
CA PHE A 22 13.83 -8.66 12.37
C PHE A 22 13.63 -7.59 11.30
N VAL A 23 14.64 -7.38 10.46
CA VAL A 23 14.50 -6.58 9.26
C VAL A 23 13.69 -7.41 8.28
N ASP A 24 12.48 -6.94 7.97
CA ASP A 24 11.67 -7.57 6.93
C ASP A 24 12.30 -7.25 5.56
N GLU A 25 13.14 -8.18 5.09
CA GLU A 25 13.82 -8.10 3.80
C GLU A 25 12.81 -7.93 2.63
N TYR A 26 11.60 -8.48 2.77
CA TYR A 26 10.55 -8.32 1.77
C TYR A 26 10.10 -6.86 1.68
N GLN A 27 9.87 -6.17 2.80
CA GLN A 27 9.48 -4.75 2.78
C GLN A 27 10.57 -3.89 2.16
N VAL A 28 11.83 -4.12 2.54
CA VAL A 28 12.98 -3.35 2.01
C VAL A 28 13.13 -3.54 0.50
N ASN A 29 13.07 -4.79 0.02
CA ASN A 29 13.23 -5.07 -1.41
C ASN A 29 12.01 -4.60 -2.22
N SER A 30 10.80 -4.77 -1.69
CA SER A 30 9.58 -4.33 -2.38
C SER A 30 9.50 -2.83 -2.52
N ARG A 31 9.89 -2.06 -1.48
CA ARG A 31 9.94 -0.58 -1.57
C ARG A 31 10.88 -0.10 -2.67
N LYS A 32 12.04 -0.76 -2.86
CA LYS A 32 12.97 -0.41 -3.96
C LYS A 32 12.36 -0.65 -5.33
N VAL A 33 11.73 -1.80 -5.52
CA VAL A 33 11.07 -2.15 -6.79
C VAL A 33 9.92 -1.18 -7.06
N ILE A 34 9.07 -0.93 -6.07
CA ILE A 34 7.93 -0.03 -6.19
C ILE A 34 8.38 1.41 -6.47
N ALA A 35 9.40 1.92 -5.79
CA ALA A 35 9.93 3.26 -6.05
C ALA A 35 10.39 3.42 -7.51
N TYR A 36 11.06 2.40 -8.06
CA TYR A 36 11.44 2.39 -9.47
C TYR A 36 10.22 2.38 -10.41
N LEU A 37 9.16 1.65 -10.05
CA LEU A 37 8.00 1.46 -10.91
C LEU A 37 6.97 2.61 -10.83
N LEU A 38 6.88 3.29 -9.69
CA LEU A 38 5.88 4.33 -9.44
C LEU A 38 6.40 5.76 -9.66
N GLU A 39 7.50 5.96 -10.39
CA GLU A 39 8.06 7.28 -10.72
C GLU A 39 8.13 8.24 -9.52
N ASP A 40 8.72 7.77 -8.41
CA ASP A 40 8.89 8.54 -7.19
C ASP A 40 7.56 8.97 -6.53
N LEU A 41 6.50 8.18 -6.68
CA LEU A 41 5.31 8.34 -5.83
C LEU A 41 5.71 8.09 -4.36
N PRO A 42 5.49 9.04 -3.44
CA PRO A 42 5.88 8.89 -2.05
C PRO A 42 5.07 7.78 -1.39
N ILE A 43 5.71 7.01 -0.50
CA ILE A 43 5.06 5.97 0.30
C ILE A 43 5.25 6.37 1.76
N PRO A 44 4.18 6.39 2.59
CA PRO A 44 4.31 6.66 4.01
C PRO A 44 5.31 5.71 4.69
N ASP A 45 6.05 6.23 5.66
CA ASP A 45 7.08 5.46 6.36
C ASP A 45 6.46 4.31 7.17
N ASP A 46 5.29 4.53 7.77
CA ASP A 46 4.56 3.55 8.56
C ASP A 46 3.88 2.46 7.70
N ALA A 47 3.73 2.69 6.39
CA ALA A 47 2.93 1.85 5.53
C ALA A 47 3.58 0.49 5.22
N ALA A 48 2.92 -0.63 5.52
CA ALA A 48 3.38 -1.96 5.18
C ALA A 48 2.85 -2.40 3.81
N ILE A 49 3.71 -2.89 2.90
CA ILE A 49 3.30 -3.42 1.61
C ILE A 49 2.71 -4.82 1.78
N ILE A 50 1.47 -5.03 1.35
CA ILE A 50 0.85 -6.36 1.36
C ILE A 50 1.32 -7.15 0.14
N LYS A 51 1.89 -8.34 0.36
CA LYS A 51 2.45 -9.19 -0.69
C LYS A 51 1.43 -9.73 -1.68
N TYR A 52 0.26 -10.08 -1.20
CA TYR A 52 -0.84 -10.56 -2.03
C TYR A 52 -2.05 -9.66 -1.77
N PRO A 53 -2.66 -9.01 -2.78
CA PRO A 53 -2.58 -9.22 -4.23
C PRO A 53 -1.82 -8.09 -4.98
N THR A 54 -0.66 -7.65 -4.49
CA THR A 54 0.15 -6.65 -5.20
C THR A 54 0.65 -7.21 -6.54
N VAL A 55 0.35 -6.52 -7.64
CA VAL A 55 0.61 -6.97 -9.01
C VAL A 55 1.24 -5.83 -9.81
N LEU A 56 2.32 -6.11 -10.51
CA LEU A 56 3.04 -5.16 -11.36
C LEU A 56 3.20 -5.82 -12.73
N LEU A 57 2.63 -5.21 -13.78
CA LEU A 57 2.58 -5.76 -15.13
C LEU A 57 3.07 -4.73 -16.15
N GLY A 58 4.01 -5.12 -17.01
CA GLY A 58 4.51 -4.29 -18.09
C GLY A 58 6.02 -4.42 -18.31
N THR A 59 6.51 -3.74 -19.35
CA THR A 59 7.93 -3.74 -19.74
C THR A 59 8.39 -2.33 -20.11
N GLY A 60 9.57 -1.91 -19.63
CA GLY A 60 10.14 -0.60 -19.97
C GLY A 60 9.34 0.56 -19.36
N ASP A 61 8.91 1.51 -20.20
CA ASP A 61 8.22 2.74 -19.78
C ASP A 61 6.68 2.58 -19.69
N SER A 62 6.14 1.41 -20.04
CA SER A 62 4.69 1.14 -20.04
C SER A 62 4.32 0.16 -18.93
N ILE A 63 4.65 0.51 -17.68
CA ILE A 63 4.36 -0.33 -16.52
C ILE A 63 3.05 0.12 -15.88
N SER A 64 2.12 -0.82 -15.77
CA SER A 64 0.85 -0.66 -15.07
C SER A 64 0.83 -1.61 -13.87
N GLY A 65 0.32 -1.16 -12.74
CA GLY A 65 0.41 -1.97 -11.54
C GLY A 65 -0.53 -1.51 -10.45
N ARG A 66 -0.77 -2.40 -9.51
CA ARG A 66 -1.57 -2.18 -8.32
C ARG A 66 -0.77 -2.66 -7.11
N ILE A 67 -0.56 -1.78 -6.16
CA ILE A 67 0.03 -2.10 -4.85
C ILE A 67 -1.03 -1.88 -3.77
N ILE A 68 -0.96 -2.68 -2.72
CA ILE A 68 -1.78 -2.46 -1.52
C ILE A 68 -0.85 -2.22 -0.34
N LEU A 69 -1.15 -1.18 0.42
CA LEU A 69 -0.45 -0.78 1.62
C LEU A 69 -1.41 -0.78 2.82
N GLU A 70 -0.90 -1.12 3.99
CA GLU A 70 -1.58 -0.89 5.27
C GLU A 70 -0.86 0.21 6.04
N SER A 71 -1.57 1.25 6.43
CA SER A 71 -1.05 2.35 7.24
C SER A 71 -1.73 2.39 8.61
N GLY A 72 -0.97 2.77 9.63
CA GLY A 72 -1.52 3.08 10.95
C GLY A 72 -2.32 4.37 10.98
N TYR A 73 -2.19 5.22 9.96
CA TYR A 73 -2.91 6.49 9.85
C TYR A 73 -4.28 6.33 9.21
N SER A 74 -5.20 7.22 9.59
CA SER A 74 -6.54 7.30 9.00
C SER A 74 -6.51 7.77 7.55
N PRO A 75 -7.59 7.53 6.77
CA PRO A 75 -7.67 8.04 5.40
C PRO A 75 -7.53 9.56 5.30
N ALA A 76 -7.95 10.31 6.32
CA ALA A 76 -7.84 11.76 6.36
C ALA A 76 -6.39 12.23 6.58
N GLU A 77 -5.62 11.52 7.42
CA GLU A 77 -4.20 11.82 7.63
C GLU A 77 -3.38 11.44 6.41
N ASN A 78 -3.64 10.28 5.80
CA ASN A 78 -3.00 9.88 4.56
C ASN A 78 -3.37 10.80 3.39
N LEU A 79 -4.59 11.35 3.35
CA LEU A 79 -4.96 12.41 2.41
C LEU A 79 -4.04 13.64 2.54
N ILE A 80 -3.70 14.05 3.77
CA ILE A 80 -2.78 15.18 3.96
C ILE A 80 -1.40 14.82 3.41
N PHE A 81 -0.87 13.64 3.76
CA PHE A 81 0.43 13.17 3.26
C PHE A 81 0.48 13.14 1.73
N TYR A 82 -0.45 12.45 1.07
CA TYR A 82 -0.44 12.38 -0.40
C TYR A 82 -0.76 13.73 -1.04
N GLY A 83 -1.58 14.55 -0.40
CA GLY A 83 -1.91 15.89 -0.86
C GLY A 83 -0.72 16.84 -0.88
N THR A 84 0.25 16.67 0.03
CA THR A 84 1.47 17.49 0.08
C THR A 84 2.64 16.85 -0.65
N GLU A 85 3.02 15.63 -0.26
CA GLU A 85 4.27 15.01 -0.71
C GLU A 85 4.22 14.65 -2.20
N THR A 86 3.09 14.15 -2.68
CA THR A 86 2.95 13.71 -4.09
C THR A 86 3.15 14.87 -5.06
N LEU A 87 2.67 16.07 -4.69
CA LEU A 87 2.84 17.25 -5.53
C LEU A 87 4.31 17.69 -5.64
N THR A 88 5.14 17.40 -4.62
CA THR A 88 6.57 17.75 -4.64
C THR A 88 7.38 16.92 -5.63
N THR A 89 6.89 15.73 -6.01
CA THR A 89 7.57 14.83 -6.95
C THR A 89 7.11 15.00 -8.40
N GLY A 90 6.37 16.08 -8.68
CA GLY A 90 5.96 16.49 -10.03
C GLY A 90 4.63 15.90 -10.51
N TRP A 91 3.96 15.10 -9.67
CA TRP A 91 2.61 14.63 -9.97
C TRP A 91 1.59 15.78 -9.83
N GLN A 92 0.61 15.81 -10.72
CA GLN A 92 -0.45 16.81 -10.71
C GLN A 92 -1.77 16.17 -10.31
N LEU A 93 -2.43 16.71 -9.29
CA LEU A 93 -3.75 16.23 -8.88
C LEU A 93 -4.80 16.62 -9.94
N VAL A 94 -5.45 15.62 -10.55
CA VAL A 94 -6.47 15.82 -11.60
C VAL A 94 -7.89 15.53 -11.11
N SER A 95 -8.05 14.72 -10.07
CA SER A 95 -9.34 14.43 -9.44
C SER A 95 -9.18 14.08 -7.98
N SER A 96 -10.16 14.47 -7.16
CA SER A 96 -10.20 14.16 -5.73
C SER A 96 -11.64 13.93 -5.29
N LYS A 97 -11.85 12.86 -4.53
CA LYS A 97 -13.09 12.54 -3.83
C LYS A 97 -12.74 12.31 -2.37
N VAL A 98 -13.36 13.08 -1.48
CA VAL A 98 -13.11 13.01 -0.03
C VAL A 98 -14.41 12.67 0.68
N GLY A 99 -14.38 11.64 1.53
CA GLY A 99 -15.51 11.15 2.33
C GLY A 99 -15.01 10.17 3.40
N GLU A 100 -15.79 9.13 3.73
CA GLU A 100 -15.31 8.01 4.55
C GLU A 100 -14.16 7.26 3.84
N GLU A 101 -14.32 7.06 2.53
CA GLU A 101 -13.26 6.64 1.63
C GLU A 101 -12.75 7.85 0.84
N VAL A 102 -11.45 7.89 0.60
CA VAL A 102 -10.80 8.96 -0.16
C VAL A 102 -10.22 8.40 -1.44
N THR A 103 -10.43 9.09 -2.55
CA THR A 103 -9.82 8.75 -3.85
C THR A 103 -9.10 9.97 -4.40
N LEU A 104 -7.82 9.82 -4.75
CA LEU A 104 -7.02 10.83 -5.41
C LEU A 104 -6.54 10.28 -6.75
N VAL A 105 -6.62 11.10 -7.80
CA VAL A 105 -6.08 10.76 -9.12
C VAL A 105 -5.03 11.79 -9.48
N TYR A 106 -3.82 11.32 -9.75
CA TYR A 106 -2.70 12.13 -10.19
C TYR A 106 -2.30 11.80 -11.62
N PHE A 107 -1.69 12.77 -12.29
CA PHE A 107 -1.14 12.64 -13.63
C PHE A 107 0.33 13.07 -13.66
N LYS A 108 1.18 12.26 -14.30
CA LYS A 108 2.60 12.55 -14.55
C LYS A 108 3.07 11.73 -15.74
N ASN A 109 3.81 12.32 -16.67
CA ASN A 109 4.44 11.61 -17.80
C ASN A 109 3.48 10.66 -18.55
N GLN A 110 2.28 11.14 -18.88
CA GLN A 110 1.20 10.36 -19.52
C GLN A 110 0.62 9.23 -18.66
N ARG A 111 1.09 9.01 -17.43
CA ARG A 111 0.54 8.01 -16.50
C ARG A 111 -0.49 8.62 -15.57
N TYR A 112 -1.46 7.80 -15.20
CA TYR A 112 -2.42 8.11 -14.14
C TYR A 112 -2.12 7.25 -12.92
N ALA A 113 -2.02 7.87 -11.75
CA ALA A 113 -1.95 7.20 -10.46
C ALA A 113 -3.24 7.44 -9.67
N THR A 114 -3.98 6.38 -9.40
CA THR A 114 -5.19 6.40 -8.58
C THR A 114 -4.87 5.83 -7.20
N LEU A 115 -5.07 6.64 -6.17
CA LEU A 115 -4.92 6.25 -4.77
C LEU A 115 -6.30 6.15 -4.15
N GLU A 116 -6.64 4.99 -3.62
CA GLU A 116 -7.88 4.76 -2.88
C GLU A 116 -7.53 4.42 -1.43
N MET A 117 -8.07 5.19 -0.49
CA MET A 117 -7.80 5.05 0.94
C MET A 117 -9.10 4.73 1.65
N LYS A 118 -9.11 3.62 2.39
CA LYS A 118 -10.30 3.11 3.08
C LYS A 118 -9.99 2.88 4.55
N PRO A 119 -10.93 3.16 5.48
CA PRO A 119 -10.72 2.86 6.89
C PRO A 119 -10.56 1.35 7.08
N ARG A 120 -9.52 0.94 7.79
CA ARG A 120 -9.27 -0.46 8.13
C ARG A 120 -10.16 -0.87 9.29
N ARG A 121 -11.17 -1.69 9.00
CA ARG A 121 -12.11 -2.18 10.02
C ARG A 121 -11.53 -3.38 10.75
N THR A 122 -10.79 -3.12 11.83
CA THR A 122 -10.22 -4.17 12.69
C THR A 122 -11.00 -4.27 14.00
N VAL A 123 -11.11 -5.48 14.57
CA VAL A 123 -11.73 -5.68 15.90
C VAL A 123 -11.05 -4.82 16.97
N SER A 124 -9.72 -4.68 16.90
CA SER A 124 -8.96 -3.79 17.78
C SER A 124 -9.33 -2.31 17.56
N GLY A 125 -9.53 -1.88 16.31
CA GLY A 125 -9.92 -0.51 15.98
C GLY A 125 -11.33 -0.15 16.46
N PHE A 126 -12.24 -1.13 16.53
CA PHE A 126 -13.57 -0.95 17.12
C PHE A 126 -13.52 -0.68 18.64
N ILE A 127 -12.53 -1.24 19.35
CA ILE A 127 -12.38 -1.09 20.80
C ILE A 127 -11.52 0.14 21.14
N ALA A 128 -10.45 0.38 20.38
CA ALA A 128 -9.45 1.41 20.66
C ALA A 128 -9.74 2.77 19.97
N GLY A 129 -10.71 2.83 19.04
CA GLY A 129 -11.00 4.04 18.26
C GLY A 129 -9.93 4.41 17.23
N ASP A 130 -8.90 3.57 17.09
CA ASP A 130 -7.84 3.72 16.09
C ASP A 130 -8.27 3.09 14.76
N VAL A 131 -8.43 3.92 13.75
CA VAL A 131 -8.80 3.53 12.39
C VAL A 131 -7.65 3.86 11.46
N GLY A 132 -6.66 2.95 11.41
CA GLY A 132 -5.70 2.90 10.31
C GLY A 132 -6.39 2.76 8.95
N SER A 133 -5.63 2.67 7.86
CA SER A 133 -6.19 2.61 6.52
C SER A 133 -5.52 1.62 5.60
N ASP A 134 -6.35 1.05 4.71
CA ASP A 134 -5.90 0.29 3.57
C ASP A 134 -5.80 1.25 2.38
N ILE A 135 -4.63 1.29 1.75
CA ILE A 135 -4.31 2.19 0.65
C ILE A 135 -4.05 1.34 -0.60
N VAL A 136 -4.86 1.51 -1.63
CA VAL A 136 -4.67 0.89 -2.93
C VAL A 136 -4.13 1.93 -3.87
N ILE A 137 -2.95 1.69 -4.43
CA ILE A 137 -2.35 2.57 -5.43
C ILE A 137 -2.31 1.81 -6.74
N SER A 138 -2.96 2.38 -7.76
CA SER A 138 -3.00 1.84 -9.11
C SER A 138 -2.35 2.83 -10.07
N VAL A 139 -1.35 2.42 -10.80
CA VAL A 139 -0.72 3.22 -11.87
C VAL A 139 -1.02 2.58 -13.20
N VAL A 140 -1.46 3.40 -14.15
CA VAL A 140 -1.80 2.95 -15.50
C VAL A 140 -1.20 3.87 -16.55
N HIS A 141 -0.70 3.27 -17.63
CA HIS A 141 -0.29 3.97 -18.84
C HIS A 141 -1.43 3.90 -19.88
N PRO A 142 -1.77 4.98 -20.60
CA PRO A 142 -2.84 5.01 -21.61
C PRO A 142 -2.62 3.97 -22.72
N ASP A 143 -1.36 3.76 -23.12
CA ASP A 143 -1.00 2.75 -24.12
C ASP A 143 -1.13 1.29 -23.64
N ALA A 144 -1.53 1.05 -22.38
CA ALA A 144 -1.87 -0.29 -21.91
C ALA A 144 -3.19 -0.82 -22.52
N ILE A 145 -3.98 0.04 -23.18
CA ILE A 145 -5.24 -0.30 -23.82
C ILE A 145 -5.05 -0.33 -25.35
N ALA A 146 -4.91 -1.53 -25.92
CA ALA A 146 -4.79 -1.72 -27.38
C ALA A 146 -6.15 -1.68 -28.11
N ASP A 147 -7.22 -2.09 -27.45
CA ASP A 147 -8.60 -2.08 -27.94
C ASP A 147 -9.48 -1.33 -26.93
N GLN A 148 -10.28 -0.37 -27.41
CA GLN A 148 -11.15 0.45 -26.56
C GLN A 148 -12.35 -0.32 -26.01
N ASN A 149 -12.81 -1.35 -26.71
CA ASN A 149 -13.82 -2.26 -26.19
C ASN A 149 -13.44 -3.73 -26.44
N PRO A 150 -12.49 -4.28 -25.67
CA PRO A 150 -12.07 -5.68 -25.81
C PRO A 150 -13.17 -6.69 -25.45
N TYR A 151 -14.34 -6.20 -25.03
CA TYR A 151 -15.48 -6.99 -24.59
C TYR A 151 -16.65 -6.94 -25.60
N ASP A 152 -16.47 -6.37 -26.79
CA ASP A 152 -17.53 -6.28 -27.81
C ASP A 152 -18.15 -7.65 -28.16
N ASP A 153 -17.37 -8.72 -28.06
CA ASP A 153 -17.83 -10.10 -28.31
C ASP A 153 -18.45 -10.78 -27.06
N LEU A 154 -18.45 -10.13 -25.89
CA LEU A 154 -19.03 -10.66 -24.66
C LEU A 154 -20.51 -10.27 -24.54
N ASN A 155 -21.40 -11.26 -24.60
CA ASN A 155 -22.83 -11.06 -24.38
C ASN A 155 -23.18 -11.24 -22.91
N TYR A 156 -23.56 -10.15 -22.23
CA TYR A 156 -24.01 -10.16 -20.82
C TYR A 156 -25.18 -11.14 -20.57
N GLY A 157 -26.06 -11.33 -21.55
CA GLY A 157 -27.18 -12.28 -21.45
C GLY A 157 -26.78 -13.76 -21.60
N ASN A 158 -25.50 -14.05 -21.85
CA ASN A 158 -24.97 -15.39 -22.03
C ASN A 158 -23.73 -15.64 -21.15
N LEU A 159 -23.68 -14.97 -19.98
CA LEU A 159 -22.66 -15.25 -18.98
C LEU A 159 -22.87 -16.68 -18.44
N PRO A 160 -21.81 -17.47 -18.25
CA PRO A 160 -21.94 -18.78 -17.63
C PRO A 160 -22.52 -18.62 -16.22
N GLU A 161 -23.59 -19.37 -15.90
CA GLU A 161 -24.30 -19.29 -14.61
C GLU A 161 -23.50 -19.87 -13.42
N VAL A 162 -22.20 -20.12 -13.57
CA VAL A 162 -21.41 -20.83 -12.56
C VAL A 162 -20.59 -19.83 -11.73
N PRO A 163 -20.69 -19.86 -10.38
CA PRO A 163 -20.03 -18.92 -9.48
C PRO A 163 -18.52 -19.05 -9.42
#